data_AF-A0A4V3YWS0-F1
#
_entry.id   AF-A0A4V3YWS0-F1
#
_cell.length_a   1.000
_cell.length_b   1.000
_cell.length_c   1.000
_cell.angle_alpha   90.00
_cell.angle_beta   90.00
_cell.angle_gamma   90.00
#
_symmetry.space_group_name_H-M   'P 1'
#
loop_
_entity.id
_entity.type
_entity.pdbx_description
1 polymer ?
#
loop_
_entity_poly.entity_id
_entity_poly.type
_entity_poly.pdbx_seq_one_letter_code
_entity_poly.pdbx_strand_id
1 'polypeptide(L)'
;MIDSKKDSPDNFPKKKTLATRAPEKVLVPTSIGSLYARRASSSDYVSLAASSKDRLGELAVKLFVNGNKDKADKTALIDAEFELLTDEDIAAVTAAIAKANGWNISNGGGIKDLGLLAGAAMKKRNADALARQKEWLDLIDKTINPPYMKLFDEVNKFNNLVDKIDVLNNSAIRGLHEEMKSRDQIVAQINKLINPSVNGAIEELQKHTQPLSGAYSFLDADTIGRLSLSLDSIKSIGDEHRKALGPLWRSEVSEAVRNHSLNQSESAINEYLRDIPDGLQSFSNNECVLKPAKEEVDEDNEELPSLDWQNRPPIAMMRHQDSSVAVAAIETAEYVKKSAMNSEKLTLDVAELHAILIGEMIPQWMEAQEINSKKAEADRAHAEASLSATQKGLELTQNGLELTQKGLSFTRNGLIVAFVTLVVTTAMSLATAIYQYNSSKETEVINRAESQAQIELLKSQLDASQELLIEIRQLRAATEGRTLLEVDTNPPEVASNVDGLQE
;
A
#
# COMPACT_ATOMS: atom_id res chain seq x y z
N MET A 1 34.05 2.68 55.88
CA MET A 1 33.07 3.81 55.87
C MET A 1 32.95 4.32 54.44
N ILE A 2 32.11 3.66 53.63
CA ILE A 2 31.56 4.24 52.40
C ILE A 2 30.09 3.80 52.41
N ASP A 3 29.22 4.72 52.82
CA ASP A 3 27.78 4.52 52.89
C ASP A 3 27.20 4.45 51.46
N SER A 4 26.86 3.25 51.00
CA SER A 4 26.09 3.06 49.78
C SER A 4 24.62 3.37 50.07
N LYS A 5 24.22 4.63 49.85
CA LYS A 5 22.80 4.99 49.75
C LYS A 5 22.20 4.28 48.54
N LYS A 6 21.30 3.33 48.81
CA LYS A 6 20.40 2.75 47.81
C LYS A 6 19.45 3.84 47.31
N ASP A 7 19.72 4.39 46.13
CA ASP A 7 18.75 5.20 45.41
C ASP A 7 17.60 4.29 44.98
N SER A 8 16.41 4.57 45.52
CA SER A 8 15.19 3.82 45.22
C SER A 8 14.80 4.02 43.74
N PRO A 9 14.54 2.94 42.97
CA PRO A 9 14.21 3.02 41.55
C PRO A 9 12.82 3.63 41.23
N ASP A 10 12.11 4.17 42.22
CA ASP A 10 10.73 4.67 42.08
C ASP A 10 10.59 6.12 41.58
N ASN A 11 11.68 6.78 41.16
CA ASN A 11 11.64 8.19 40.78
C ASN A 11 11.77 8.44 39.26
N PHE A 12 11.17 7.58 38.43
CA PHE A 12 10.91 7.98 37.05
C PHE A 12 9.85 9.08 37.05
N PRO A 13 10.12 10.27 36.48
CA PRO A 13 9.13 11.33 36.40
C PRO A 13 7.90 10.76 35.69
N LYS A 14 6.79 10.62 36.41
CA LYS A 14 5.51 10.10 35.89
C LYS A 14 5.28 10.77 34.55
N LYS A 15 5.36 9.98 33.46
CA LYS A 15 5.21 10.49 32.09
C LYS A 15 3.90 11.26 32.07
N LYS A 16 3.99 12.59 31.94
CA LYS A 16 2.81 13.45 31.78
C LYS A 16 2.06 12.92 30.57
N THR A 17 0.98 12.18 30.81
CA THR A 17 0.14 11.61 29.77
C THR A 17 -0.35 12.74 28.89
N LEU A 18 -0.42 12.54 27.57
CA LEU A 18 -0.86 13.57 26.59
C LEU A 18 -2.17 14.26 26.99
N ALA A 19 -3.05 13.55 27.71
CA ALA A 19 -4.28 14.08 28.31
C ALA A 19 -4.05 15.30 29.24
N THR A 20 -2.93 15.33 29.99
CA THR A 20 -2.59 16.46 30.87
C THR A 20 -2.13 17.72 30.13
N ARG A 21 -1.77 17.60 28.83
CA ARG A 21 -1.36 18.75 28.00
C ARG A 21 -2.52 19.39 27.23
N ALA A 22 -3.70 18.76 27.19
CA ALA A 22 -4.87 19.35 26.56
C ALA A 22 -5.36 20.54 27.41
N PRO A 23 -5.63 21.71 26.78
CA PRO A 23 -6.21 22.85 27.49
C PRO A 23 -7.58 22.49 28.06
N GLU A 24 -7.97 23.15 29.14
CA GLU A 24 -9.30 22.98 29.72
C GLU A 24 -10.39 23.46 28.78
N LYS A 25 -11.49 22.71 28.72
CA LYS A 25 -12.69 23.13 28.01
C LYS A 25 -13.34 24.29 28.77
N VAL A 26 -13.84 25.27 28.04
CA VAL A 26 -14.55 26.44 28.59
C VAL A 26 -16.01 26.07 28.78
N LEU A 27 -16.51 26.14 30.02
CA LEU A 27 -17.92 25.91 30.34
C LEU A 27 -18.78 27.06 29.78
N VAL A 28 -19.86 26.72 29.10
CA VAL A 28 -20.84 27.63 28.52
C VAL A 28 -22.24 27.20 29.00
N PRO A 29 -22.89 27.98 29.88
CA PRO A 29 -24.28 27.72 30.23
C PRO A 29 -25.16 28.07 29.03
N THR A 30 -26.02 27.14 28.60
CA THR A 30 -26.99 27.33 27.52
C THR A 30 -28.38 26.90 27.97
N SER A 31 -29.40 27.24 27.17
CA SER A 31 -30.81 26.85 27.43
C SER A 31 -31.02 25.33 27.50
N ILE A 32 -30.22 24.53 26.78
CA ILE A 32 -30.29 23.06 26.76
C ILE A 32 -29.40 22.38 27.82
N GLY A 33 -28.63 23.14 28.60
CA GLY A 33 -27.76 22.61 29.64
C GLY A 33 -26.37 23.24 29.65
N SER A 34 -25.40 22.54 30.24
CA SER A 34 -24.01 22.98 30.28
C SER A 34 -23.23 22.39 29.11
N LEU A 35 -22.78 23.24 28.19
CA LEU A 35 -21.91 22.85 27.09
C LEU A 35 -20.45 23.23 27.36
N TYR A 36 -19.53 22.56 26.70
CA TYR A 36 -18.09 22.75 26.89
C TYR A 36 -17.39 23.02 25.56
N ALA A 37 -16.95 24.26 25.37
CA ALA A 37 -16.18 24.66 24.19
C ALA A 37 -14.72 24.23 24.33
N ARG A 38 -14.18 23.58 23.29
CA ARG A 38 -12.80 23.06 23.26
C ARG A 38 -11.96 23.73 22.19
N ARG A 39 -10.64 23.61 22.33
CA ARG A 39 -9.69 23.99 21.28
C ARG A 39 -9.82 23.04 20.09
N ALA A 40 -9.70 23.59 18.89
CA ALA A 40 -9.69 22.85 17.63
C ALA A 40 -8.45 21.94 17.56
N SER A 41 -8.70 20.66 17.27
CA SER A 41 -7.70 19.63 17.04
C SER A 41 -7.39 19.50 15.54
N SER A 42 -6.31 18.77 15.20
CA SER A 42 -5.90 18.56 13.80
C SER A 42 -7.00 17.95 12.94
N SER A 43 -7.72 16.96 13.46
CA SER A 43 -8.80 16.28 12.73
C SER A 43 -9.99 17.19 12.46
N ASP A 44 -10.29 18.13 13.36
CA ASP A 44 -11.43 19.04 13.17
C ASP A 44 -11.21 19.96 11.97
N TYR A 45 -9.97 20.38 11.71
CA TYR A 45 -9.65 21.18 10.53
C TYR A 45 -9.84 20.41 9.23
N VAL A 46 -9.67 19.08 9.24
CA VAL A 46 -9.95 18.23 8.08
C VAL A 46 -11.44 18.21 7.80
N SER A 47 -12.26 18.04 8.85
CA SER A 47 -13.73 18.10 8.73
C SER A 47 -14.23 19.48 8.27
N LEU A 48 -13.63 20.57 8.77
CA LEU A 48 -13.94 21.92 8.30
C LEU A 48 -13.55 22.14 6.83
N ALA A 49 -12.44 21.57 6.37
CA ALA A 49 -11.98 21.71 4.99
C ALA A 49 -12.91 21.03 3.96
N ALA A 50 -13.63 19.98 4.36
CA ALA A 50 -14.59 19.28 3.52
C ALA A 50 -15.93 20.03 3.36
N SER A 51 -16.15 21.10 4.13
CA SER A 51 -17.44 21.77 4.25
C SER A 51 -17.56 23.01 3.37
N SER A 52 -18.79 23.40 3.01
CA SER A 52 -19.02 24.64 2.25
C SER A 52 -18.70 25.87 3.10
N LYS A 53 -18.17 26.92 2.46
CA LYS A 53 -17.75 28.17 3.14
C LYS A 53 -18.88 28.80 3.96
N ASP A 54 -20.12 28.67 3.49
CA ASP A 54 -21.29 29.29 4.10
C ASP A 54 -21.73 28.59 5.40
N ARG A 55 -21.30 27.33 5.61
CA ARG A 55 -21.65 26.53 6.79
C ARG A 55 -20.49 26.34 7.77
N LEU A 56 -19.34 26.97 7.54
CA LEU A 56 -18.16 26.81 8.40
C LEU A 56 -18.42 27.21 9.85
N GLY A 57 -19.26 28.22 10.09
CA GLY A 57 -19.64 28.65 11.43
C GLY A 57 -20.45 27.60 12.17
N GLU A 58 -21.48 27.07 11.52
CA GLU A 58 -22.35 26.00 12.04
C GLU A 58 -21.53 24.76 12.40
N LEU A 59 -20.66 24.35 11.47
CA LEU A 59 -19.83 23.17 11.62
C LEU A 59 -18.75 23.37 12.69
N ALA A 60 -18.22 24.59 12.84
CA ALA A 60 -17.32 24.93 13.93
C ALA A 60 -18.01 24.80 15.30
N VAL A 61 -19.25 25.26 15.45
CA VAL A 61 -20.03 25.07 16.69
C VAL A 61 -20.22 23.57 16.96
N LYS A 62 -20.65 22.80 15.97
CA LYS A 62 -20.88 21.35 16.13
C LYS A 62 -19.62 20.60 16.52
N LEU A 63 -18.49 20.89 15.87
CA LEU A 63 -17.22 20.19 16.15
C LEU A 63 -16.56 20.63 17.46
N PHE A 64 -16.61 21.92 17.80
CA PHE A 64 -15.83 22.48 18.91
C PHE A 64 -16.58 22.52 20.23
N VAL A 65 -17.80 21.98 20.28
CA VAL A 65 -18.65 21.97 21.47
C VAL A 65 -19.09 20.55 21.74
N ASN A 66 -19.12 20.21 23.03
CA ASN A 66 -19.55 18.90 23.50
C ASN A 66 -20.28 19.08 24.84
N GLY A 67 -21.28 18.25 25.12
CA GLY A 67 -21.95 18.18 26.43
C GLY A 67 -21.07 17.57 27.56
N ASN A 68 -19.97 16.88 27.21
CA ASN A 68 -19.08 16.24 28.17
C ASN A 68 -17.89 17.14 28.57
N LYS A 69 -17.67 17.26 29.88
CA LYS A 69 -16.56 17.99 30.51
C LYS A 69 -15.19 17.34 30.27
N ASP A 70 -15.14 16.04 30.02
CA ASP A 70 -13.88 15.30 29.88
C ASP A 70 -13.03 15.87 28.72
N LYS A 71 -11.75 16.19 29.00
CA LYS A 71 -10.80 16.72 28.02
C LYS A 71 -10.55 15.75 26.87
N ALA A 72 -10.65 14.44 27.11
CA ALA A 72 -10.41 13.41 26.11
C ALA A 72 -11.57 13.29 25.12
N ASP A 73 -12.78 13.67 25.52
CA ASP A 73 -13.97 13.52 24.70
C ASP A 73 -14.04 14.60 23.61
N LYS A 74 -14.09 14.12 22.36
CA LYS A 74 -14.13 14.92 21.13
C LYS A 74 -15.42 14.70 20.34
N THR A 75 -16.41 14.01 20.91
CA THR A 75 -17.72 13.87 20.27
C THR A 75 -18.26 15.25 19.90
N ALA A 76 -18.72 15.36 18.67
CA ALA A 76 -19.34 16.57 18.14
C ALA A 76 -20.78 16.68 18.66
N LEU A 77 -21.26 17.91 18.80
CA LEU A 77 -22.66 18.20 19.08
C LEU A 77 -23.52 17.61 17.95
N ILE A 78 -24.55 16.84 18.29
CA ILE A 78 -25.46 16.25 17.31
C ILE A 78 -26.39 17.33 16.73
N ASP A 79 -26.89 17.11 15.51
CA ASP A 79 -27.71 18.09 14.80
C ASP A 79 -28.96 18.50 15.60
N ALA A 80 -29.62 17.54 16.27
CA ALA A 80 -30.79 17.80 17.11
C ALA A 80 -30.48 18.70 18.33
N GLU A 81 -29.31 18.57 18.94
CA GLU A 81 -28.90 19.45 20.05
C GLU A 81 -28.56 20.85 19.54
N PHE A 82 -27.93 20.94 18.37
CA PHE A 82 -27.62 22.22 17.73
C PHE A 82 -28.89 23.01 17.37
N GLU A 83 -29.91 22.34 16.84
CA GLU A 83 -31.20 22.98 16.48
C GLU A 83 -31.99 23.50 17.67
N LEU A 84 -31.71 23.03 18.88
CA LEU A 84 -32.32 23.50 20.12
C LEU A 84 -31.62 24.73 20.72
N LEU A 85 -30.46 25.15 20.17
CA LEU A 85 -29.75 26.33 20.66
C LEU A 85 -30.44 27.61 20.22
N THR A 86 -30.68 28.50 21.18
CA THR A 86 -31.17 29.86 20.90
C THR A 86 -30.06 30.73 20.31
N ASP A 87 -30.41 31.86 19.69
CA ASP A 87 -29.42 32.82 19.17
C ASP A 87 -28.46 33.33 20.26
N GLU A 88 -28.96 33.47 21.49
CA GLU A 88 -28.18 33.85 22.68
C GLU A 88 -27.18 32.76 23.06
N ASP A 89 -27.61 31.49 23.02
CA ASP A 89 -26.71 30.34 23.25
C ASP A 89 -25.62 30.29 22.18
N ILE A 90 -25.99 30.46 20.90
CA ILE A 90 -25.03 30.45 19.78
C ILE A 90 -24.00 31.57 19.94
N ALA A 91 -24.41 32.76 20.37
CA ALA A 91 -23.49 33.86 20.64
C ALA A 91 -22.53 33.54 21.80
N ALA A 92 -23.04 33.00 22.91
CA ALA A 92 -22.23 32.62 24.07
C ALA A 92 -21.23 31.51 23.73
N VAL A 93 -21.68 30.49 23.02
CA VAL A 93 -20.86 29.37 22.55
C VAL A 93 -19.79 29.85 21.57
N THR A 94 -20.15 30.73 20.62
CA THR A 94 -19.21 31.32 19.66
C THR A 94 -18.09 32.09 20.36
N ALA A 95 -18.43 32.92 21.35
CA ALA A 95 -17.46 33.65 22.16
C ALA A 95 -16.53 32.70 22.94
N ALA A 96 -17.07 31.62 23.50
CA ALA A 96 -16.29 30.62 24.23
C ALA A 96 -15.34 29.83 23.32
N ILE A 97 -15.77 29.44 22.11
CA ILE A 97 -14.92 28.78 21.11
C ILE A 97 -13.79 29.71 20.70
N ALA A 98 -14.10 30.97 20.42
CA ALA A 98 -13.09 31.96 20.05
C ALA A 98 -12.04 32.12 21.17
N LYS A 99 -12.49 32.25 22.42
CA LYS A 99 -11.61 32.31 23.59
C LYS A 99 -10.74 31.05 23.74
N ALA A 100 -11.32 29.86 23.58
CA ALA A 100 -10.59 28.58 23.69
C ALA A 100 -9.52 28.39 22.61
N ASN A 101 -9.70 29.04 21.44
CA ASN A 101 -8.77 28.99 20.33
C ASN A 101 -7.85 30.22 20.22
N GLY A 102 -7.99 31.20 21.11
CA GLY A 102 -7.25 32.47 21.05
C GLY A 102 -7.63 33.32 19.83
N TRP A 103 -8.87 33.21 19.35
CA TRP A 103 -9.42 34.05 18.29
C TRP A 103 -10.08 35.27 18.90
N ASN A 104 -9.85 36.44 18.31
CA ASN A 104 -10.45 37.68 18.77
C ASN A 104 -11.75 37.93 17.99
N ILE A 105 -12.89 37.63 18.62
CA ILE A 105 -14.21 38.03 18.14
C ILE A 105 -14.63 39.27 18.91
N SER A 106 -14.97 40.35 18.22
CA SER A 106 -15.63 41.51 18.84
C SER A 106 -16.92 41.05 19.51
N ASN A 107 -17.14 41.40 20.79
CA ASN A 107 -18.30 40.99 21.58
C ASN A 107 -19.60 41.06 20.76
N GLY A 108 -20.23 39.91 20.51
CA GLY A 108 -21.44 39.79 19.69
C GLY A 108 -21.25 39.26 18.27
N GLY A 109 -20.03 38.84 17.89
CA GLY A 109 -19.83 38.17 16.61
C GLY A 109 -20.64 36.87 16.51
N GLY A 110 -21.47 36.78 15.49
CA GLY A 110 -22.37 35.66 15.27
C GLY A 110 -21.67 34.44 14.68
N ILE A 111 -22.46 33.43 14.34
CA ILE A 111 -21.97 32.18 13.72
C ILE A 111 -21.16 32.42 12.43
N LYS A 112 -21.50 33.47 11.67
CA LYS A 112 -20.78 33.87 10.45
C LYS A 112 -19.35 34.32 10.74
N ASP A 113 -19.15 35.13 11.78
CA ASP A 113 -17.83 35.62 12.17
C ASP A 113 -16.94 34.48 12.66
N LEU A 114 -17.53 33.54 13.39
CA LEU A 114 -16.85 32.29 13.76
C LEU A 114 -16.40 31.50 12.54
N GLY A 115 -17.27 31.37 11.53
CA GLY A 115 -16.95 30.69 10.27
C GLY A 115 -15.78 31.34 9.52
N LEU A 116 -15.73 32.68 9.48
CA LEU A 116 -14.63 33.42 8.87
C LEU A 116 -13.31 33.19 9.62
N LEU A 117 -13.34 33.23 10.96
CA LEU A 117 -12.14 33.00 11.78
C LEU A 117 -11.67 31.56 11.73
N ALA A 118 -12.58 30.59 11.80
CA ALA A 118 -12.26 29.17 11.64
C ALA A 118 -11.64 28.89 10.26
N GLY A 119 -12.22 29.48 9.19
CA GLY A 119 -11.68 29.41 7.85
C GLY A 119 -10.29 30.05 7.71
N ALA A 120 -10.07 31.21 8.33
CA ALA A 120 -8.76 31.88 8.34
C ALA A 120 -7.71 31.06 9.13
N ALA A 121 -8.08 30.53 10.29
CA ALA A 121 -7.22 29.67 11.11
C ALA A 121 -6.84 28.37 10.37
N MET A 122 -7.79 27.75 9.66
CA MET A 122 -7.55 26.59 8.82
C MET A 122 -6.57 26.91 7.69
N LYS A 123 -6.78 28.01 6.95
CA LYS A 123 -5.86 28.44 5.88
C LYS A 123 -4.45 28.69 6.40
N LYS A 124 -4.33 29.41 7.53
CA LYS A 124 -3.03 29.66 8.16
C LYS A 124 -2.34 28.35 8.54
N ARG A 125 -3.07 27.43 9.17
CA ARG A 125 -2.52 26.12 9.56
C ARG A 125 -2.06 25.30 8.35
N ASN A 126 -2.82 25.29 7.26
CA ASN A 126 -2.43 24.61 6.03
C ASN A 126 -1.19 25.25 5.40
N ALA A 127 -1.08 26.59 5.43
CA ALA A 127 0.12 27.29 5.00
C ALA A 127 1.35 26.95 5.88
N ASP A 128 1.18 26.91 7.21
CA ASP A 128 2.24 26.54 8.16
C ASP A 128 2.67 25.07 8.01
N ALA A 129 1.73 24.18 7.66
CA ALA A 129 2.02 22.77 7.38
C ALA A 129 2.81 22.62 6.08
N LEU A 130 2.40 23.33 5.02
CA LEU A 130 3.09 23.35 3.74
C LEU A 130 4.50 23.96 3.87
N ALA A 131 4.65 25.02 4.65
CA ALA A 131 5.95 25.64 4.94
C ALA A 131 6.90 24.65 5.63
N ARG A 132 6.41 23.92 6.65
CA ARG A 132 7.19 22.86 7.31
C ARG A 132 7.55 21.71 6.39
N GLN A 133 6.63 21.31 5.51
CA GLN A 133 6.92 20.29 4.51
C GLN A 133 8.02 20.76 3.55
N LYS A 134 7.97 22.02 3.11
CA LYS A 134 9.00 22.62 2.26
C LYS A 134 10.35 22.71 2.97
N GLU A 135 10.37 23.11 4.24
CA GLU A 135 11.57 23.14 5.07
C GLU A 135 12.17 21.74 5.25
N TRP A 136 11.32 20.72 5.46
CA TRP A 136 11.77 19.34 5.58
C TRP A 136 12.32 18.79 4.26
N LEU A 137 11.71 19.14 3.12
CA LEU A 137 12.23 18.79 1.80
C LEU A 137 13.57 19.49 1.51
N ASP A 138 13.72 20.76 1.88
CA ASP A 138 14.99 21.50 1.77
C ASP A 138 16.07 20.90 2.68
N LEU A 139 15.70 20.42 3.87
CA LEU A 139 16.62 19.70 4.75
C LEU A 139 17.07 18.37 4.12
N ILE A 140 16.16 17.60 3.52
CA ILE A 140 16.49 16.38 2.79
C ILE A 140 17.42 16.69 1.61
N ASP A 141 17.10 17.71 0.83
CA ASP A 141 17.91 18.13 -0.31
C ASP A 141 19.33 18.55 0.14
N LYS A 142 19.46 19.23 1.28
CA LYS A 142 20.78 19.61 1.83
C LYS A 142 21.57 18.47 2.45
N THR A 143 20.90 17.48 3.03
CA THR A 143 21.55 16.41 3.79
C THR A 143 21.80 15.15 2.97
N ILE A 144 20.87 14.78 2.08
CA ILE A 144 20.89 13.51 1.36
C ILE A 144 21.46 13.66 -0.05
N ASN A 145 21.12 14.75 -0.76
CA ASN A 145 21.58 14.89 -2.15
C ASN A 145 23.09 15.11 -2.30
N PRO A 146 23.81 15.87 -1.45
CA PRO A 146 25.25 16.06 -1.66
C PRO A 146 26.09 14.77 -1.54
N PRO A 147 25.85 13.87 -0.56
CA PRO A 147 26.50 12.56 -0.52
C PRO A 147 26.18 11.71 -1.76
N TYR A 148 24.92 11.71 -2.20
CA TYR A 148 24.49 10.94 -3.38
C TYR A 148 25.11 11.47 -4.67
N MET A 149 25.18 12.78 -4.85
CA MET A 149 25.81 13.40 -6.02
C MET A 149 27.32 13.15 -6.05
N LYS A 150 28.00 13.16 -4.88
CA LYS A 150 29.41 12.75 -4.81
C LYS A 150 29.62 11.31 -5.22
N LEU A 151 28.75 10.40 -4.77
CA LEU A 151 28.81 8.99 -5.17
C LEU A 151 28.60 8.85 -6.68
N PHE A 152 27.66 9.60 -7.25
CA PHE A 152 27.41 9.61 -8.68
C PHE A 152 28.61 10.13 -9.50
N ASP A 153 29.27 11.19 -9.02
CA ASP A 153 30.49 11.72 -9.65
C ASP A 153 31.64 10.70 -9.60
N GLU A 154 31.82 9.98 -8.49
CA GLU A 154 32.85 8.93 -8.39
C GLU A 154 32.56 7.74 -9.31
N VAL A 155 31.30 7.32 -9.44
CA VAL A 155 30.89 6.29 -10.42
C VAL A 155 31.20 6.75 -11.85
N ASN A 156 30.93 8.02 -12.18
CA ASN A 156 31.27 8.55 -13.51
C ASN A 156 32.78 8.63 -13.76
N LYS A 157 33.59 8.94 -12.75
CA LYS A 157 35.06 8.89 -12.87
C LYS A 157 35.55 7.45 -13.09
N PHE A 158 34.96 6.49 -12.37
CA PHE A 158 35.28 5.08 -12.55
C PHE A 158 34.95 4.60 -13.96
N ASN A 159 33.76 4.91 -14.48
CA ASN A 159 33.37 4.55 -15.84
C ASN A 159 34.31 5.15 -16.90
N ASN A 160 34.72 6.42 -16.75
CA ASN A 160 35.72 7.02 -17.62
C ASN A 160 37.10 6.34 -17.54
N LEU A 161 37.43 5.74 -16.40
CA LEU A 161 38.67 4.96 -16.24
C LEU A 161 38.57 3.62 -16.98
N VAL A 162 37.42 2.93 -16.84
CA VAL A 162 37.12 1.69 -17.56
C VAL A 162 37.22 1.93 -19.07
N ASP A 163 36.61 3.00 -19.59
CA ASP A 163 36.68 3.34 -21.02
C ASP A 163 38.13 3.55 -21.49
N LYS A 164 38.98 4.17 -20.67
CA LYS A 164 40.41 4.35 -20.99
C LYS A 164 41.18 3.02 -20.99
N ILE A 165 40.88 2.13 -20.05
CA ILE A 165 41.47 0.79 -19.99
C ILE A 165 41.09 0.01 -21.25
N ASP A 166 39.83 0.08 -21.68
CA ASP A 166 39.37 -0.56 -22.90
C ASP A 166 40.07 -0.03 -24.15
N VAL A 167 40.29 1.29 -24.25
CA VAL A 167 41.06 1.88 -25.36
C VAL A 167 42.52 1.39 -25.35
N LEU A 168 43.16 1.32 -24.17
CA LEU A 168 44.53 0.84 -24.05
C LEU A 168 44.65 -0.65 -24.39
N ASN A 169 43.74 -1.49 -23.89
CA ASN A 169 43.68 -2.92 -24.21
C ASN A 169 43.47 -3.13 -25.71
N ASN A 170 42.53 -2.42 -26.32
CA ASN A 170 42.30 -2.50 -27.76
C ASN A 170 43.47 -1.97 -28.61
N SER A 171 44.29 -1.05 -28.06
CA SER A 171 45.53 -0.61 -28.70
C SER A 171 46.64 -1.65 -28.59
N ALA A 172 46.79 -2.27 -27.41
CA ALA A 172 47.79 -3.32 -27.17
C ALA A 172 47.49 -4.57 -28.01
N ILE A 173 46.23 -5.01 -28.06
CA ILE A 173 45.77 -6.13 -28.89
C ILE A 173 46.06 -5.84 -30.38
N ARG A 174 45.82 -4.61 -30.86
CA ARG A 174 46.18 -4.23 -32.23
C ARG A 174 47.69 -4.26 -32.48
N GLY A 175 48.49 -3.77 -31.54
CA GLY A 175 49.95 -3.85 -31.62
C GLY A 175 50.45 -5.29 -31.75
N LEU A 176 49.95 -6.19 -30.90
CA LEU A 176 50.27 -7.62 -30.95
C LEU A 176 49.82 -8.26 -32.27
N HIS A 177 48.64 -7.89 -32.77
CA HIS A 177 48.14 -8.41 -34.04
C HIS A 177 49.02 -8.01 -35.23
N GLU A 178 49.47 -6.75 -35.29
CA GLU A 178 50.39 -6.30 -36.35
C GLU A 178 51.78 -6.96 -36.22
N GLU A 179 52.27 -7.19 -34.99
CA GLU A 179 53.51 -7.94 -34.78
C GLU A 179 53.37 -9.41 -35.26
N MET A 180 52.26 -10.07 -34.93
CA MET A 180 51.96 -11.43 -35.41
C MET A 180 51.90 -11.49 -36.94
N LYS A 181 51.23 -10.52 -37.57
CA LYS A 181 51.17 -10.41 -39.02
C LYS A 181 52.54 -10.19 -39.66
N SER A 182 53.41 -9.42 -39.02
CA SER A 182 54.81 -9.27 -39.44
C SER A 182 55.59 -10.58 -39.34
N ARG A 183 55.40 -11.34 -38.25
CA ARG A 183 56.01 -12.68 -38.09
C ARG A 183 55.50 -13.66 -39.15
N ASP A 184 54.20 -13.69 -39.44
CA ASP A 184 53.63 -14.53 -40.48
C ASP A 184 54.18 -14.18 -41.87
N GLN A 185 54.40 -12.89 -42.16
CA GLN A 185 55.07 -12.45 -43.39
C GLN A 185 56.52 -12.92 -43.45
N ILE A 186 57.27 -12.86 -42.35
CA ILE A 186 58.64 -13.38 -42.27
C ILE A 186 58.64 -14.90 -42.50
N VAL A 187 57.76 -15.64 -41.83
CA VAL A 187 57.61 -17.10 -42.03
C VAL A 187 57.25 -17.42 -43.48
N ALA A 188 56.35 -16.65 -44.09
CA ALA A 188 56.00 -16.81 -45.51
C ALA A 188 57.19 -16.53 -46.44
N GLN A 189 58.02 -15.52 -46.15
CA GLN A 189 59.24 -15.22 -46.90
C GLN A 189 60.29 -16.32 -46.73
N ILE A 190 60.50 -16.82 -45.51
CA ILE A 190 61.38 -17.96 -45.22
C ILE A 190 60.92 -19.18 -46.00
N ASN A 191 59.63 -19.52 -45.96
CA ASN A 191 59.07 -20.64 -46.72
C ASN A 191 59.25 -20.44 -48.24
N LYS A 192 59.11 -19.22 -48.74
CA LYS A 192 59.34 -18.89 -50.17
C LYS A 192 60.81 -19.05 -50.57
N LEU A 193 61.76 -18.83 -49.66
CA LEU A 193 63.19 -19.01 -49.91
C LEU A 193 63.64 -20.47 -49.76
N ILE A 194 63.11 -21.18 -48.77
CA ILE A 194 63.49 -22.55 -48.45
C ILE A 194 62.84 -23.56 -49.43
N ASN A 195 61.55 -23.41 -49.74
CA ASN A 195 60.83 -24.40 -50.54
C ASN A 195 61.43 -24.62 -51.95
N PRO A 196 61.87 -23.61 -52.71
CA PRO A 196 62.53 -23.83 -54.00
C PRO A 196 63.88 -24.53 -53.86
N SER A 197 64.63 -24.25 -52.79
CA SER A 197 65.94 -24.89 -52.56
C SER A 197 65.78 -26.35 -52.13
N VAL A 198 64.78 -26.64 -51.29
CA VAL A 198 64.46 -28.01 -50.86
C VAL A 198 63.86 -28.81 -52.02
N ASN A 199 62.93 -28.23 -52.78
CA ASN A 199 62.35 -28.88 -53.95
C ASN A 199 63.40 -29.06 -55.06
N GLY A 200 64.31 -28.09 -55.25
CA GLY A 200 65.43 -28.21 -56.17
C GLY A 200 66.38 -29.34 -55.78
N ALA A 201 66.72 -29.47 -54.49
CA ALA A 201 67.54 -30.58 -53.99
C ALA A 201 66.82 -31.94 -54.15
N ILE A 202 65.49 -31.99 -53.95
CA ILE A 202 64.68 -33.19 -54.16
C ILE A 202 64.61 -33.55 -55.66
N GLU A 203 64.42 -32.59 -56.56
CA GLU A 203 64.41 -32.81 -58.01
C GLU A 203 65.79 -33.23 -58.54
N GLU A 204 66.89 -32.68 -57.99
CA GLU A 204 68.25 -33.06 -58.35
C GLU A 204 68.58 -34.49 -57.87
N LEU A 205 68.16 -34.85 -56.66
CA LEU A 205 68.19 -36.23 -56.15
C LEU A 205 67.35 -37.18 -57.01
N GLN A 206 66.17 -36.76 -57.48
CA GLN A 206 65.31 -37.55 -58.37
C GLN A 206 65.92 -37.72 -59.76
N LYS A 207 66.56 -36.69 -60.33
CA LYS A 207 67.28 -36.79 -61.61
C LYS A 207 68.45 -37.76 -61.56
N HIS A 208 69.17 -37.83 -60.44
CA HIS A 208 70.27 -38.78 -60.27
C HIS A 208 69.83 -40.20 -59.89
N THR A 209 68.59 -40.40 -59.46
CA THR A 209 68.05 -41.74 -59.15
C THR A 209 67.23 -42.37 -60.27
N GLN A 210 66.75 -41.61 -61.27
CA GLN A 210 65.92 -42.17 -62.35
C GLN A 210 66.62 -42.95 -63.49
N PRO A 211 67.94 -42.84 -63.78
CA PRO A 211 68.56 -43.72 -64.78
C PRO A 211 69.15 -45.01 -64.18
N LEU A 212 69.04 -45.26 -62.88
CA LEU A 212 69.67 -46.42 -62.21
C LEU A 212 68.70 -47.56 -61.91
N SER A 213 67.57 -47.67 -62.63
CA SER A 213 66.68 -48.84 -62.52
C SER A 213 67.19 -50.09 -63.27
N GLY A 214 68.45 -50.11 -63.67
CA GLY A 214 69.11 -51.26 -64.26
C GLY A 214 70.60 -51.24 -63.92
N ALA A 215 70.99 -52.13 -63.01
CA ALA A 215 72.35 -52.36 -62.49
C ALA A 215 72.83 -51.35 -61.42
N TYR A 216 72.72 -51.75 -60.14
CA TYR A 216 73.88 -51.92 -59.26
C TYR A 216 73.43 -52.57 -57.93
N SER A 217 73.79 -53.83 -57.76
CA SER A 217 73.90 -54.52 -56.49
C SER A 217 75.26 -54.18 -55.86
N PHE A 218 75.42 -53.02 -55.26
CA PHE A 218 76.52 -52.70 -54.30
C PHE A 218 76.31 -51.29 -53.73
N LEU A 219 75.34 -51.15 -52.83
CA LEU A 219 75.23 -50.07 -51.85
C LEU A 219 74.66 -50.71 -50.59
N ASP A 220 75.38 -50.62 -49.49
CA ASP A 220 75.01 -51.24 -48.22
C ASP A 220 73.68 -50.66 -47.70
N ALA A 221 72.78 -51.54 -47.26
CA ALA A 221 71.44 -51.20 -46.79
C ALA A 221 71.47 -50.19 -45.63
N ASP A 222 72.59 -50.09 -44.90
CA ASP A 222 72.80 -49.12 -43.83
C ASP A 222 72.81 -47.66 -44.32
N THR A 223 73.25 -47.39 -45.56
CA THR A 223 73.37 -46.02 -46.07
C THR A 223 72.01 -45.48 -46.58
N ILE A 224 71.20 -46.34 -47.19
CA ILE A 224 69.82 -46.00 -47.60
C ILE A 224 68.92 -45.91 -46.35
N GLY A 225 69.13 -46.77 -45.35
CA GLY A 225 68.46 -46.69 -44.05
C GLY A 225 68.73 -45.37 -43.31
N ARG A 226 69.99 -44.89 -43.29
CA ARG A 226 70.36 -43.62 -42.64
C ARG A 226 69.78 -42.37 -43.31
N LEU A 227 69.63 -42.37 -44.63
CA LEU A 227 69.00 -41.25 -45.35
C LEU A 227 67.47 -41.22 -45.15
N SER A 228 66.81 -42.39 -45.10
CA SER A 228 65.39 -42.49 -44.74
C SER A 228 65.13 -42.06 -43.28
N LEU A 229 65.99 -42.50 -42.34
CA LEU A 229 65.91 -42.12 -40.93
C LEU A 229 66.14 -40.63 -40.70
N SER A 230 67.00 -39.98 -41.47
CA SER A 230 67.23 -38.52 -41.40
C SER A 230 66.00 -37.72 -41.85
N LEU A 231 65.33 -38.14 -42.93
CA LEU A 231 64.13 -37.48 -43.42
C LEU A 231 62.92 -37.70 -42.50
N ASP A 232 62.77 -38.91 -41.95
CA ASP A 232 61.73 -39.21 -40.96
C ASP A 232 62.00 -38.52 -39.61
N SER A 233 63.26 -38.32 -39.23
CA SER A 233 63.62 -37.52 -38.04
C SER A 233 63.30 -36.04 -38.24
N ILE A 234 63.54 -35.48 -39.43
CA ILE A 234 63.19 -34.08 -39.74
C ILE A 234 61.66 -33.89 -39.78
N LYS A 235 60.91 -34.85 -40.34
CA LYS A 235 59.44 -34.85 -40.28
C LYS A 235 58.94 -35.01 -38.84
N SER A 236 59.53 -35.91 -38.05
CA SER A 236 59.19 -36.14 -36.65
C SER A 236 59.43 -34.91 -35.79
N ILE A 237 60.55 -34.19 -35.99
CA ILE A 237 60.84 -32.94 -35.29
C ILE A 237 59.84 -31.85 -35.70
N GLY A 238 59.46 -31.77 -36.98
CA GLY A 238 58.42 -30.85 -37.45
C GLY A 238 57.02 -31.16 -36.89
N ASP A 239 56.66 -32.43 -36.78
CA ASP A 239 55.37 -32.88 -36.26
C ASP A 239 55.31 -32.82 -34.72
N GLU A 240 56.42 -33.02 -34.00
CA GLU A 240 56.53 -32.79 -32.56
C GLU A 240 56.49 -31.31 -32.21
N HIS A 241 57.17 -30.43 -32.97
CA HIS A 241 57.02 -28.98 -32.79
C HIS A 241 55.57 -28.53 -33.03
N ARG A 242 54.90 -29.09 -34.04
CA ARG A 242 53.51 -28.76 -34.37
C ARG A 242 52.52 -29.33 -33.34
N LYS A 243 52.81 -30.49 -32.72
CA LYS A 243 52.06 -31.07 -31.61
C LYS A 243 52.33 -30.41 -30.26
N ALA A 244 53.51 -29.87 -30.02
CA ALA A 244 53.86 -29.16 -28.79
C ALA A 244 53.27 -27.75 -28.76
N LEU A 245 53.33 -27.01 -29.89
CA LEU A 245 52.84 -25.63 -29.95
C LEU A 245 51.33 -25.53 -30.22
N GLY A 246 50.73 -26.54 -30.87
CA GLY A 246 49.31 -26.52 -31.24
C GLY A 246 48.29 -26.47 -30.09
N PRO A 247 48.48 -27.22 -28.98
CA PRO A 247 47.60 -27.22 -27.82
C PRO A 247 47.81 -26.02 -26.88
N LEU A 248 49.07 -25.66 -26.59
CA LEU A 248 49.44 -24.52 -25.73
C LEU A 248 48.87 -23.20 -26.25
N TRP A 249 48.89 -23.00 -27.58
CA TRP A 249 48.36 -21.78 -28.19
C TRP A 249 46.82 -21.74 -28.30
N ARG A 250 46.16 -22.89 -28.46
CA ARG A 250 44.69 -22.92 -28.54
C ARG A 250 44.02 -22.86 -27.17
N SER A 251 44.66 -23.37 -26.10
CA SER A 251 44.10 -23.27 -24.75
C SER A 251 44.24 -21.87 -24.19
N GLU A 252 45.42 -21.24 -24.24
CA GLU A 252 45.62 -19.90 -23.63
C GLU A 252 44.78 -18.81 -24.31
N VAL A 253 44.64 -18.85 -25.64
CA VAL A 253 43.82 -17.87 -26.38
C VAL A 253 42.32 -18.17 -26.27
N SER A 254 41.90 -19.44 -26.28
CA SER A 254 40.47 -19.78 -26.08
C SER A 254 40.01 -19.57 -24.65
N GLU A 255 40.89 -19.71 -23.66
CA GLU A 255 40.61 -19.51 -22.23
C GLU A 255 40.57 -18.02 -21.88
N ALA A 256 41.46 -17.21 -22.47
CA ALA A 256 41.39 -15.75 -22.37
C ALA A 256 40.13 -15.17 -23.03
N VAL A 257 39.69 -15.70 -24.18
CA VAL A 257 38.47 -15.26 -24.87
C VAL A 257 37.20 -15.77 -24.17
N ARG A 258 37.23 -16.95 -23.54
CA ARG A 258 36.08 -17.52 -22.81
C ARG A 258 35.88 -16.86 -21.44
N ASN A 259 36.95 -16.40 -20.80
CA ASN A 259 36.90 -15.67 -19.52
C ASN A 259 36.49 -14.19 -19.66
N HIS A 260 36.27 -13.68 -20.87
CA HIS A 260 35.78 -12.32 -21.14
C HIS A 260 34.30 -12.25 -21.53
N SER A 261 33.49 -13.24 -21.11
CA SER A 261 32.02 -13.23 -21.24
C SER A 261 31.38 -13.02 -19.87
N LEU A 262 30.74 -11.87 -19.71
CA LEU A 262 30.18 -11.25 -18.50
C LEU A 262 29.01 -11.99 -17.81
N ASN A 263 28.87 -13.32 -17.96
CA ASN A 263 27.70 -14.08 -17.50
C ASN A 263 27.99 -15.27 -16.57
N GLN A 264 29.20 -15.44 -16.03
CA GLN A 264 29.52 -16.58 -15.14
C GLN A 264 29.68 -16.25 -13.65
N SER A 265 29.66 -14.97 -13.25
CA SER A 265 29.73 -14.59 -11.82
C SER A 265 28.44 -14.93 -11.05
N GLU A 266 27.26 -14.86 -11.67
CA GLU A 266 25.99 -15.18 -11.00
C GLU A 266 25.80 -16.67 -10.70
N SER A 267 26.33 -17.57 -11.53
CA SER A 267 26.17 -19.02 -11.30
C SER A 267 27.13 -19.54 -10.23
N ALA A 268 28.38 -19.05 -10.20
CA ALA A 268 29.38 -19.48 -9.23
C ALA A 268 29.08 -18.98 -7.80
N ILE A 269 28.49 -17.79 -7.66
CA ILE A 269 28.07 -17.24 -6.36
C ILE A 269 26.86 -18.02 -5.81
N ASN A 270 25.92 -18.43 -6.66
CA ASN A 270 24.75 -19.20 -6.23
C ASN A 270 25.06 -20.67 -5.91
N GLU A 271 26.14 -21.23 -6.47
CA GLU A 271 26.64 -22.58 -6.15
C GLU A 271 27.44 -22.57 -4.84
N TYR A 272 28.22 -21.51 -4.57
CA TYR A 272 28.97 -21.35 -3.32
C TYR A 272 28.08 -21.07 -2.09
N LEU A 273 26.93 -20.42 -2.29
CA LEU A 273 25.95 -20.15 -1.21
C LEU A 273 25.08 -21.36 -0.84
N ARG A 274 25.13 -22.45 -1.63
CA ARG A 274 24.30 -23.65 -1.40
C ARG A 274 24.97 -24.70 -0.50
N ASP A 275 26.29 -24.62 -0.31
CA ASP A 275 27.09 -25.65 0.36
C ASP A 275 27.72 -25.20 1.71
N ILE A 276 27.21 -24.13 2.35
CA ILE A 276 27.65 -23.76 3.70
C ILE A 276 26.99 -24.71 4.72
N PRO A 277 27.74 -25.54 5.48
CA PRO A 277 27.17 -26.37 6.53
C PRO A 277 26.92 -25.56 7.81
N ASP A 278 25.83 -25.87 8.51
CA ASP A 278 25.31 -25.23 9.75
C ASP A 278 26.20 -25.37 11.02
N GLY A 279 27.52 -25.42 10.90
CA GLY A 279 28.38 -25.58 12.07
C GLY A 279 29.69 -24.85 11.94
N LEU A 280 29.82 -23.72 12.64
CA LEU A 280 31.05 -23.29 13.35
C LEU A 280 30.77 -22.01 14.16
N GLN A 281 30.10 -22.18 15.30
CA GLN A 281 30.41 -21.38 16.48
C GLN A 281 31.67 -21.97 17.14
N SER A 282 32.51 -21.09 17.69
CA SER A 282 33.77 -21.33 18.40
C SER A 282 35.02 -21.45 17.52
N PHE A 283 35.74 -20.33 17.39
CA PHE A 283 37.18 -20.22 17.63
C PHE A 283 37.53 -18.73 17.69
N SER A 284 37.42 -18.14 18.89
CA SER A 284 38.06 -16.86 19.19
C SER A 284 39.40 -17.16 19.87
N ASN A 285 40.38 -16.33 19.53
CA ASN A 285 41.69 -16.18 20.15
C ASN A 285 42.75 -17.20 19.69
N ASN A 286 43.59 -16.76 18.76
CA ASN A 286 45.03 -16.67 19.02
C ASN A 286 45.70 -15.71 18.04
N GLU A 287 46.50 -14.80 18.61
CA GLU A 287 47.42 -13.91 17.92
C GLU A 287 48.40 -14.72 17.07
N CYS A 288 48.54 -14.35 15.78
CA CYS A 288 49.56 -14.94 14.91
C CYS A 288 50.60 -13.86 14.56
N VAL A 289 51.71 -13.92 15.28
CA VAL A 289 52.95 -13.18 15.02
C VAL A 289 53.63 -13.81 13.81
N LEU A 290 53.69 -13.08 12.69
CA LEU A 290 54.46 -13.48 11.51
C LEU A 290 55.96 -13.25 11.78
N LYS A 291 56.71 -14.35 11.89
CA LYS A 291 58.17 -14.37 11.69
C LYS A 291 58.46 -14.63 10.20
N PRO A 292 59.47 -13.99 9.59
CA PRO A 292 59.83 -14.27 8.20
C PRO A 292 60.53 -15.63 8.09
N ALA A 293 60.08 -16.42 7.12
CA ALA A 293 60.71 -17.68 6.73
C ALA A 293 62.09 -17.41 6.13
N LYS A 294 63.12 -18.07 6.66
CA LYS A 294 64.38 -18.29 5.97
C LYS A 294 64.17 -19.47 5.02
N GLU A 295 64.25 -19.23 3.73
CA GLU A 295 64.49 -20.29 2.74
C GLU A 295 65.96 -20.70 2.85
N GLU A 296 66.17 -21.93 3.31
CA GLU A 296 67.40 -22.68 3.08
C GLU A 296 67.41 -23.07 1.60
N VAL A 297 68.41 -22.57 0.86
CA VAL A 297 68.71 -22.99 -0.50
C VAL A 297 69.74 -24.11 -0.39
N ASP A 298 69.35 -25.31 -0.82
CA ASP A 298 70.24 -26.46 -0.99
C ASP A 298 71.29 -26.14 -2.08
N GLU A 299 72.56 -26.10 -1.68
CA GLU A 299 73.73 -26.03 -2.56
C GLU A 299 74.01 -27.40 -3.17
N ASP A 300 73.36 -27.71 -4.30
CA ASP A 300 73.84 -28.77 -5.20
C ASP A 300 74.76 -28.16 -6.27
N ASN A 301 76.05 -28.48 -6.12
CA ASN A 301 77.14 -28.18 -7.04
C ASN A 301 76.97 -28.97 -8.36
N GLU A 302 76.50 -28.32 -9.43
CA GLU A 302 76.80 -28.73 -10.80
C GLU A 302 77.87 -27.81 -11.41
N GLU A 303 79.07 -28.36 -11.59
CA GLU A 303 80.20 -27.72 -12.26
C GLU A 303 79.87 -27.43 -13.73
N LEU A 304 79.58 -26.17 -14.05
CA LEU A 304 79.58 -25.67 -15.43
C LEU A 304 81.03 -25.55 -15.93
N PRO A 305 81.32 -25.92 -17.19
CA PRO A 305 82.67 -25.86 -17.74
C PRO A 305 83.17 -24.42 -17.82
N SER A 306 84.37 -24.19 -17.30
CA SER A 306 85.08 -22.91 -17.33
C SER A 306 85.30 -22.44 -18.77
N LEU A 307 84.45 -21.51 -19.24
CA LEU A 307 84.72 -20.74 -20.44
C LEU A 307 85.88 -19.79 -20.14
N ASP A 308 86.99 -19.97 -20.84
CA ASP A 308 88.20 -19.16 -20.75
C ASP A 308 87.96 -17.77 -21.38
N TRP A 309 87.77 -16.75 -20.53
CA TRP A 309 87.53 -15.36 -20.95
C TRP A 309 88.82 -14.54 -21.11
N GLN A 310 90.02 -15.13 -21.03
CA GLN A 310 91.27 -14.35 -20.96
C GLN A 310 91.77 -13.75 -22.29
N ASN A 311 91.11 -13.98 -23.43
CA ASN A 311 91.58 -13.48 -24.74
C ASN A 311 90.53 -12.68 -25.54
N ARG A 312 89.99 -11.60 -24.97
CA ARG A 312 89.33 -10.54 -25.76
C ARG A 312 90.10 -9.22 -25.68
N PRO A 313 90.25 -8.49 -26.80
CA PRO A 313 90.88 -7.17 -26.79
C PRO A 313 90.08 -6.21 -25.90
N PRO A 314 90.71 -5.20 -25.28
CA PRO A 314 90.03 -4.26 -24.42
C PRO A 314 89.03 -3.46 -25.24
N ILE A 315 87.75 -3.83 -25.16
CA ILE A 315 86.66 -2.98 -25.62
C ILE A 315 86.70 -1.79 -24.67
N ALA A 316 87.11 -0.63 -25.19
CA ALA A 316 87.05 0.62 -24.47
C ALA A 316 85.61 0.77 -23.94
N MET A 317 85.45 0.66 -22.62
CA MET A 317 84.22 1.00 -21.93
C MET A 317 83.99 2.50 -22.17
N MET A 318 83.34 2.85 -23.27
CA MET A 318 82.70 4.14 -23.42
C MET A 318 81.78 4.27 -22.21
N ARG A 319 82.01 5.32 -21.40
CA ARG A 319 81.11 5.69 -20.32
C ARG A 319 79.76 6.01 -20.97
N HIS A 320 78.88 5.02 -21.05
CA HIS A 320 77.55 5.12 -21.67
C HIS A 320 76.60 6.08 -20.94
N GLN A 321 77.06 6.77 -19.90
CA GLN A 321 76.27 7.72 -19.11
C GLN A 321 75.82 8.95 -19.92
N ASP A 322 76.47 9.26 -21.05
CA ASP A 322 76.10 10.41 -21.90
C ASP A 322 75.31 10.03 -23.16
N SER A 323 75.00 8.74 -23.37
CA SER A 323 74.14 8.33 -24.48
C SER A 323 72.70 8.73 -24.15
N SER A 324 72.05 9.50 -25.03
CA SER A 324 70.63 9.87 -24.90
C SER A 324 69.72 8.65 -24.72
N VAL A 325 70.13 7.48 -25.26
CA VAL A 325 69.43 6.21 -25.07
C VAL A 325 69.57 5.68 -23.63
N ALA A 326 70.74 5.86 -23.00
CA ALA A 326 70.96 5.45 -21.62
C ALA A 326 70.21 6.36 -20.64
N VAL A 327 70.18 7.67 -20.89
CA VAL A 327 69.39 8.63 -20.09
C VAL A 327 67.89 8.33 -20.21
N ALA A 328 67.38 8.11 -21.43
CA ALA A 328 65.98 7.75 -21.65
C ALA A 328 65.62 6.40 -21.00
N ALA A 329 66.53 5.42 -21.00
CA ALA A 329 66.32 4.15 -20.32
C ALA A 329 66.25 4.30 -18.78
N ILE A 330 67.10 5.16 -18.20
CA ILE A 330 67.08 5.46 -16.76
C ILE A 330 65.80 6.21 -16.38
N GLU A 331 65.41 7.25 -17.12
CA GLU A 331 64.18 8.00 -16.88
C GLU A 331 62.93 7.11 -17.02
N THR A 332 62.93 6.19 -18.00
CA THR A 332 61.84 5.21 -18.17
C THR A 332 61.79 4.24 -16.98
N ALA A 333 62.93 3.74 -16.51
CA ALA A 333 63.00 2.86 -15.35
C ALA A 333 62.53 3.57 -14.06
N GLU A 334 62.88 4.84 -13.86
CA GLU A 334 62.38 5.64 -12.73
C GLU A 334 60.87 5.90 -12.81
N TYR A 335 60.36 6.19 -14.02
CA TYR A 335 58.93 6.34 -14.24
C TYR A 335 58.15 5.05 -13.95
N VAL A 336 58.65 3.90 -14.45
CA VAL A 336 58.05 2.58 -14.19
C VAL A 336 58.08 2.27 -12.69
N LYS A 337 59.19 2.55 -12.00
CA LYS A 337 59.30 2.37 -10.55
C LYS A 337 58.28 3.24 -9.80
N LYS A 338 58.15 4.51 -10.16
CA LYS A 338 57.16 5.43 -9.56
C LYS A 338 55.73 4.99 -9.83
N SER A 339 55.45 4.49 -11.04
CA SER A 339 54.15 3.93 -11.39
C SER A 339 53.83 2.67 -10.58
N ALA A 340 54.80 1.78 -10.38
CA ALA A 340 54.65 0.58 -9.58
C ALA A 340 54.37 0.89 -8.10
N MET A 341 55.07 1.88 -7.53
CA MET A 341 54.82 2.34 -6.16
C MET A 341 53.44 3.00 -6.01
N ASN A 342 52.99 3.75 -7.02
CA ASN A 342 51.65 4.32 -7.03
C ASN A 342 50.55 3.25 -7.18
N SER A 343 50.77 2.22 -8.00
CA SER A 343 49.83 1.10 -8.12
C SER A 343 49.76 0.28 -6.84
N GLU A 344 50.90 0.03 -6.18
CA GLU A 344 50.93 -0.67 -4.89
C GLU A 344 50.15 0.11 -3.82
N LYS A 345 50.36 1.42 -3.73
CA LYS A 345 49.58 2.29 -2.84
C LYS A 345 48.08 2.24 -3.15
N LEU A 346 47.71 2.31 -4.43
CA LEU A 346 46.31 2.22 -4.84
C LEU A 346 45.70 0.86 -4.49
N THR A 347 46.43 -0.23 -4.67
CA THR A 347 45.98 -1.58 -4.27
C THR A 347 45.74 -1.66 -2.77
N LEU A 348 46.59 -1.01 -1.96
CA LEU A 348 46.46 -0.98 -0.51
C LEU A 348 45.27 -0.13 -0.06
N ASP A 349 45.08 1.05 -0.67
CA ASP A 349 43.92 1.92 -0.43
C ASP A 349 42.59 1.22 -0.83
N VAL A 350 42.59 0.48 -1.95
CA VAL A 350 41.42 -0.31 -2.41
C VAL A 350 41.16 -1.49 -1.47
N ALA A 351 42.20 -2.16 -0.97
CA ALA A 351 42.07 -3.24 0.00
C ALA A 351 41.49 -2.75 1.33
N GLU A 352 41.93 -1.58 1.82
CA GLU A 352 41.39 -0.96 3.03
C GLU A 352 39.92 -0.55 2.83
N LEU A 353 39.58 0.04 1.68
CA LEU A 353 38.19 0.38 1.34
C LEU A 353 37.30 -0.87 1.28
N HIS A 354 37.78 -1.97 0.68
CA HIS A 354 37.06 -3.25 0.67
C HIS A 354 36.90 -3.82 2.08
N ALA A 355 37.92 -3.71 2.94
CA ALA A 355 37.83 -4.16 4.32
C ALA A 355 36.78 -3.36 5.12
N ILE A 356 36.69 -2.05 4.92
CA ILE A 356 35.66 -1.20 5.55
C ILE A 356 34.26 -1.54 4.99
N LEU A 357 34.15 -1.68 3.67
CA LEU A 357 32.87 -2.01 3.02
C LEU A 357 32.33 -3.36 3.52
N ILE A 358 33.18 -4.38 3.56
CA ILE A 358 32.81 -5.75 3.96
C ILE A 358 32.66 -5.86 5.48
N GLY A 359 33.55 -5.24 6.25
CA GLY A 359 33.60 -5.38 7.70
C GLY A 359 32.58 -4.52 8.44
N GLU A 360 32.26 -3.33 7.92
CA GLU A 360 31.42 -2.36 8.64
C GLU A 360 30.13 -2.03 7.89
N MET A 361 30.23 -1.67 6.61
CA MET A 361 29.07 -1.14 5.87
C MET A 361 28.04 -2.22 5.51
N ILE A 362 28.50 -3.37 4.99
CA ILE A 362 27.59 -4.47 4.60
C ILE A 362 26.83 -5.03 5.81
N PRO A 363 27.46 -5.32 6.96
CA PRO A 363 26.74 -5.77 8.15
C PRO A 363 25.71 -4.76 8.67
N GLN A 364 26.07 -3.47 8.72
CA GLN A 364 25.12 -2.42 9.14
C GLN A 364 23.95 -2.28 8.15
N TRP A 365 24.22 -2.38 6.85
CA TRP A 365 23.18 -2.37 5.84
C TRP A 365 22.27 -3.60 5.93
N MET A 366 22.83 -4.79 6.15
CA MET A 366 22.09 -6.03 6.38
C MET A 366 21.21 -5.94 7.63
N GLU A 367 21.73 -5.42 8.74
CA GLU A 367 20.97 -5.21 9.97
C GLU A 367 19.82 -4.20 9.75
N ALA A 368 20.10 -3.10 9.04
CA ALA A 368 19.06 -2.14 8.66
C ALA A 368 18.00 -2.76 7.74
N GLN A 369 18.39 -3.62 6.80
CA GLN A 369 17.45 -4.37 5.95
C GLN A 369 16.60 -5.34 6.76
N GLU A 370 17.18 -6.05 7.73
CA GLU A 370 16.43 -6.95 8.61
C GLU A 370 15.41 -6.20 9.46
N ILE A 371 15.79 -5.05 10.03
CA ILE A 371 14.88 -4.17 10.78
C ILE A 371 13.75 -3.67 9.87
N ASN A 372 14.07 -3.24 8.65
CA ASN A 372 13.08 -2.77 7.68
C ASN A 372 12.15 -3.89 7.23
N SER A 373 12.66 -5.11 7.02
CA SER A 373 11.87 -6.30 6.68
C SER A 373 10.90 -6.66 7.80
N LYS A 374 11.38 -6.77 9.05
CA LYS A 374 10.54 -7.02 10.22
C LYS A 374 9.46 -5.95 10.41
N LYS A 375 9.80 -4.68 10.15
CA LYS A 375 8.82 -3.60 10.18
C LYS A 375 7.78 -3.74 9.08
N ALA A 376 8.20 -4.06 7.85
CA ALA A 376 7.29 -4.28 6.74
C ALA A 376 6.34 -5.47 6.98
N GLU A 377 6.84 -6.55 7.60
CA GLU A 377 6.02 -7.68 8.03
C GLU A 377 5.00 -7.29 9.10
N ALA A 378 5.41 -6.49 10.09
CA ALA A 378 4.50 -5.97 11.13
C ALA A 378 3.43 -5.04 10.54
N ASP A 379 3.81 -4.16 9.61
CA ASP A 379 2.89 -3.26 8.91
C ASP A 379 1.91 -4.06 8.03
N ARG A 380 2.39 -5.12 7.36
CA ARG A 380 1.54 -6.05 6.60
C ARG A 380 0.56 -6.79 7.49
N ALA A 381 1.01 -7.34 8.62
CA ALA A 381 0.14 -8.02 9.58
C ALA A 381 -0.94 -7.06 10.13
N HIS A 382 -0.59 -5.80 10.40
CA HIS A 382 -1.54 -4.78 10.80
C HIS A 382 -2.54 -4.45 9.68
N ALA A 383 -2.07 -4.35 8.43
CA ALA A 383 -2.93 -4.14 7.27
C ALA A 383 -3.91 -5.30 7.06
N GLU A 384 -3.46 -6.55 7.15
CA GLU A 384 -4.31 -7.74 7.05
C GLU A 384 -5.35 -7.81 8.18
N ALA A 385 -4.96 -7.48 9.42
CA ALA A 385 -5.88 -7.38 10.54
C ALA A 385 -6.95 -6.28 10.32
N SER A 386 -6.54 -5.12 9.79
CA SER A 386 -7.47 -4.03 9.48
C SER A 386 -8.45 -4.38 8.34
N LEU A 387 -7.98 -5.13 7.34
CA LEU A 387 -8.80 -5.61 6.24
C LEU A 387 -9.81 -6.65 6.71
N SER A 388 -9.38 -7.59 7.58
CA SER A 388 -10.28 -8.56 8.22
C SER A 388 -11.34 -7.87 9.09
N ALA A 389 -10.98 -6.85 9.87
CA ALA A 389 -11.93 -6.07 10.65
C ALA A 389 -12.93 -5.32 9.75
N THR A 390 -12.47 -4.79 8.62
CA THR A 390 -13.32 -4.10 7.63
C THR A 390 -14.30 -5.08 6.97
N GLN A 391 -13.84 -6.29 6.61
CA GLN A 391 -14.71 -7.34 6.06
C GLN A 391 -15.80 -7.76 7.06
N LYS A 392 -15.44 -7.99 8.33
CA LYS A 392 -16.42 -8.26 9.40
C LYS A 392 -17.41 -7.11 9.59
N GLY A 393 -16.94 -5.86 9.52
CA GLY A 393 -17.80 -4.68 9.56
C GLY A 393 -18.80 -4.64 8.40
N LEU A 394 -18.37 -5.05 7.20
CA LEU A 394 -19.23 -5.14 6.02
C LEU A 394 -20.30 -6.25 6.19
N GLU A 395 -19.91 -7.43 6.67
CA GLU A 395 -20.85 -8.53 6.97
C GLU A 395 -21.90 -8.11 8.01
N LEU A 396 -21.49 -7.43 9.09
CA LEU A 396 -22.41 -6.89 10.09
C LEU A 396 -23.37 -5.87 9.48
N THR A 397 -22.89 -5.03 8.57
CA THR A 397 -23.72 -4.04 7.87
C THR A 397 -24.74 -4.71 6.95
N GLN A 398 -24.33 -5.75 6.22
CA GLN A 398 -25.23 -6.55 5.37
C GLN A 398 -26.31 -7.25 6.20
N ASN A 399 -25.93 -7.88 7.31
CA ASN A 399 -26.87 -8.50 8.24
C ASN A 399 -27.86 -7.47 8.82
N GLY A 400 -27.37 -6.27 9.16
CA GLY A 400 -28.21 -5.16 9.60
C GLY A 400 -29.22 -4.70 8.53
N LEU A 401 -28.81 -4.68 7.27
CA LEU A 401 -29.69 -4.36 6.15
C LEU A 401 -30.78 -5.43 5.96
N GLU A 402 -30.43 -6.71 6.06
CA GLU A 402 -31.40 -7.81 5.96
C GLU A 402 -32.44 -7.76 7.10
N LEU A 403 -31.99 -7.47 8.33
CA LEU A 403 -32.86 -7.22 9.49
C LEU A 403 -33.81 -6.04 9.25
N THR A 404 -33.30 -4.94 8.67
CA THR A 404 -34.11 -3.77 8.33
C THR A 404 -35.17 -4.09 7.27
N GLN A 405 -34.80 -4.86 6.24
CA GLN A 405 -35.75 -5.31 5.21
C GLN A 405 -36.84 -6.22 5.80
N LYS A 406 -36.46 -7.15 6.70
CA LYS A 406 -37.43 -7.96 7.45
C LYS A 406 -38.34 -7.10 8.33
N GLY A 407 -37.80 -6.10 9.01
CA GLY A 407 -38.62 -5.14 9.77
C GLY A 407 -39.63 -4.38 8.90
N LEU A 408 -39.21 -3.98 7.70
CA LEU A 408 -40.09 -3.31 6.72
C LEU A 408 -41.21 -4.25 6.24
N SER A 409 -40.91 -5.53 5.98
CA SER A 409 -41.92 -6.51 5.57
C SER A 409 -42.93 -6.80 6.70
N PHE A 410 -42.49 -6.87 7.96
CA PHE A 410 -43.38 -6.95 9.11
C PHE A 410 -44.29 -5.72 9.23
N THR A 411 -43.73 -4.52 9.05
CA THR A 411 -44.51 -3.27 9.08
C THR A 411 -45.57 -3.24 7.98
N ARG A 412 -45.20 -3.65 6.76
CA ARG A 412 -46.14 -3.76 5.63
C ARG A 412 -47.26 -4.75 5.93
N ASN A 413 -46.93 -5.92 6.46
CA ASN A 413 -47.93 -6.94 6.80
C ASN A 413 -48.85 -6.46 7.94
N GLY A 414 -48.30 -5.77 8.94
CA GLY A 414 -49.08 -5.13 10.00
C GLY A 414 -50.10 -4.12 9.45
N LEU A 415 -49.69 -3.30 8.47
CA LEU A 415 -50.58 -2.35 7.81
C LEU A 415 -51.71 -3.04 7.03
N ILE A 416 -51.40 -4.13 6.32
CA ILE A 416 -52.41 -4.94 5.61
C ILE A 416 -53.42 -5.51 6.61
N VAL A 417 -52.97 -6.07 7.73
CA VAL A 417 -53.86 -6.60 8.77
C VAL A 417 -54.75 -5.50 9.34
N ALA A 418 -54.19 -4.32 9.66
CA ALA A 418 -54.96 -3.19 10.17
C ALA A 418 -56.04 -2.73 9.18
N PHE A 419 -55.72 -2.69 7.88
CA PHE A 419 -56.68 -2.35 6.84
C PHE A 419 -57.80 -3.38 6.72
N VAL A 420 -57.46 -4.68 6.74
CA VAL A 420 -58.47 -5.76 6.71
C VAL A 420 -59.37 -5.67 7.94
N THR A 421 -58.82 -5.44 9.13
CA THR A 421 -59.62 -5.24 10.34
C THR A 421 -60.59 -4.07 10.19
N LEU A 422 -60.13 -2.93 9.69
CA LEU A 422 -60.99 -1.76 9.45
C LEU A 422 -62.15 -2.06 8.49
N VAL A 423 -61.86 -2.72 7.35
CA VAL A 423 -62.88 -3.12 6.38
C VAL A 423 -63.90 -4.07 7.02
N VAL A 424 -63.45 -5.05 7.79
CA VAL A 424 -64.34 -6.00 8.48
C VAL A 424 -65.21 -5.30 9.54
N THR A 425 -64.64 -4.40 10.34
CA THR A 425 -65.40 -3.64 11.35
C THR A 425 -66.44 -2.72 10.72
N THR A 426 -66.09 -2.04 9.62
CA THR A 426 -67.04 -1.18 8.89
C THR A 426 -68.16 -1.99 8.24
N ALA A 427 -67.84 -3.15 7.64
CA ALA A 427 -68.84 -4.06 7.08
C ALA A 427 -69.80 -4.59 8.15
N MET A 428 -69.30 -4.99 9.32
CA MET A 428 -70.14 -5.40 10.45
C MET A 428 -71.05 -4.26 10.92
N SER A 429 -70.51 -3.04 11.07
CA SER A 429 -71.30 -1.88 11.50
C SER A 429 -72.44 -1.57 10.51
N LEU A 430 -72.17 -1.68 9.21
CA LEU A 430 -73.19 -1.51 8.17
C LEU A 430 -74.24 -2.62 8.22
N ALA A 431 -73.83 -3.88 8.40
CA ALA A 431 -74.76 -5.00 8.56
C ALA A 431 -75.68 -4.82 9.77
N THR A 432 -75.14 -4.34 10.90
CA THR A 432 -75.93 -4.01 12.10
C THR A 432 -76.93 -2.89 11.82
N ALA A 433 -76.53 -1.83 11.11
CA ALA A 433 -77.42 -0.73 10.74
C ALA A 433 -78.56 -1.20 9.81
N ILE A 434 -78.26 -2.04 8.82
CA ILE A 434 -79.26 -2.64 7.92
C ILE A 434 -80.24 -3.51 8.71
N TYR A 435 -79.73 -4.32 9.64
CA TYR A 435 -80.57 -5.15 10.50
C TYR A 435 -81.53 -4.31 11.36
N GLN A 436 -81.02 -3.26 12.02
CA GLN A 436 -81.85 -2.34 12.79
C GLN A 436 -82.92 -1.63 11.95
N TYR A 437 -82.55 -1.20 10.75
CA TYR A 437 -83.48 -0.57 9.81
C TYR A 437 -84.61 -1.52 9.40
N ASN A 438 -84.29 -2.77 9.05
CA ASN A 438 -85.30 -3.76 8.69
C ASN A 438 -86.20 -4.11 9.88
N SER A 439 -85.63 -4.28 11.07
CA SER A 439 -86.41 -4.52 12.29
C SER A 439 -87.36 -3.36 12.61
N SER A 440 -86.90 -2.10 12.47
CA SER A 440 -87.77 -0.92 12.63
C SER A 440 -88.91 -0.93 11.62
N LYS A 441 -88.64 -1.30 10.36
CA LYS A 441 -89.67 -1.35 9.31
C LYS A 441 -90.71 -2.45 9.58
N GLU A 442 -90.28 -3.60 10.08
CA GLU A 442 -91.20 -4.67 10.51
C GLU A 442 -92.11 -4.20 11.64
N THR A 443 -91.56 -3.51 12.65
CA THR A 443 -92.39 -2.95 13.74
C THR A 443 -93.37 -1.89 13.24
N GLU A 444 -92.99 -1.07 12.26
CA GLU A 444 -93.89 -0.08 11.66
C GLU A 444 -95.06 -0.74 10.91
N VAL A 445 -94.79 -1.84 10.19
CA VAL A 445 -95.84 -2.62 9.51
C VAL A 445 -96.79 -3.25 10.52
N ILE A 446 -96.28 -3.81 11.63
CA ILE A 446 -97.10 -4.36 12.71
C ILE A 446 -97.98 -3.27 13.33
N ASN A 447 -97.40 -2.13 13.71
CA ASN A 447 -98.14 -1.01 14.29
C ASN A 447 -99.22 -0.46 13.33
N ARG A 448 -98.93 -0.39 12.02
CA ARG A 448 -99.93 0.00 11.02
C ARG A 448 -101.08 -1.02 10.94
N ALA A 449 -100.78 -2.32 10.94
CA ALA A 449 -101.80 -3.35 10.93
C ALA A 449 -102.69 -3.30 12.19
N GLU A 450 -102.09 -3.09 13.38
CA GLU A 450 -102.83 -2.91 14.63
C GLU A 450 -103.72 -1.66 14.60
N SER A 451 -103.20 -0.53 14.12
CA SER A 451 -103.99 0.71 13.98
C SER A 451 -105.17 0.53 13.03
N GLN A 452 -105.01 -0.23 11.94
CA GLN A 452 -106.08 -0.55 11.00
C GLN A 452 -107.16 -1.43 11.64
N ALA A 453 -106.75 -2.47 12.39
CA ALA A 453 -107.69 -3.32 13.11
C ALA A 453 -108.53 -2.53 14.14
N GLN A 454 -107.92 -1.56 14.84
CA GLN A 454 -108.64 -0.67 15.74
C GLN A 454 -109.65 0.24 15.01
N ILE A 455 -109.28 0.77 13.84
CA ILE A 455 -110.18 1.58 13.00
C ILE A 455 -111.38 0.75 12.53
N GLU A 456 -111.16 -0.50 12.10
CA GLU A 456 -112.26 -1.40 11.68
C GLU A 456 -113.19 -1.74 12.84
N LEU A 457 -112.65 -1.98 14.03
CA LEU A 457 -113.44 -2.19 15.24
C LEU A 457 -114.31 -0.97 15.57
N LEU A 458 -113.75 0.24 15.54
CA LEU A 458 -114.49 1.48 15.77
C LEU A 458 -115.58 1.71 14.73
N LYS A 459 -115.31 1.40 13.44
CA LYS A 459 -116.34 1.45 12.39
C LYS A 459 -117.48 0.48 12.66
N SER A 460 -117.17 -0.77 13.04
CA SER A 460 -118.20 -1.76 13.40
C SER A 460 -119.04 -1.32 14.59
N GLN A 461 -118.43 -0.71 15.62
CA GLN A 461 -119.16 -0.13 16.75
C GLN A 461 -120.04 1.05 16.33
N LEU A 462 -119.56 1.89 15.42
CA LEU A 462 -120.33 3.02 14.88
C LEU A 462 -121.53 2.53 14.09
N ASP A 463 -121.35 1.53 13.21
CA ASP A 463 -122.43 0.94 12.41
C ASP A 463 -123.49 0.29 13.31
N ALA A 464 -123.08 -0.46 14.33
CA ALA A 464 -124.00 -1.04 15.32
C ALA A 464 -124.77 0.05 16.10
N SER A 465 -124.11 1.15 16.45
CA SER A 465 -124.77 2.29 17.12
C SER A 465 -125.76 3.00 16.21
N GLN A 466 -125.45 3.11 14.91
CA GLN A 466 -126.37 3.66 13.91
C GLN A 466 -127.60 2.77 13.71
N GLU A 467 -127.42 1.44 13.69
CA GLU A 467 -128.51 0.47 13.61
C GLU A 467 -129.45 0.58 14.83
N LEU A 468 -128.89 0.64 16.05
CA LEU A 468 -129.65 0.90 17.27
C LEU A 468 -130.41 2.23 17.21
N LEU A 469 -129.80 3.29 16.68
CA LEU A 469 -130.48 4.59 16.50
C LEU A 469 -131.64 4.50 15.51
N ILE A 470 -131.52 3.72 14.43
CA ILE A 470 -132.60 3.46 13.48
C ILE A 470 -133.74 2.71 14.18
N GLU A 471 -133.43 1.68 14.96
CA GLU A 471 -134.42 0.90 15.73
C GLU A 471 -135.15 1.78 16.76
N ILE A 472 -134.43 2.61 17.51
CA ILE A 472 -135.02 3.59 18.44
C ILE A 472 -135.94 4.57 17.71
N ARG A 473 -135.56 5.06 16.52
CA ARG A 473 -136.40 5.95 15.71
C ARG A 473 -137.67 5.25 15.23
N GLN A 474 -137.57 3.99 14.81
CA GLN A 474 -138.73 3.18 14.42
C GLN A 474 -139.68 2.95 15.61
N LEU A 475 -139.13 2.61 16.78
CA LEU A 475 -139.90 2.47 18.03
C LEU A 475 -140.56 3.78 18.46
N ARG A 476 -139.87 4.92 18.32
CA ARG A 476 -140.44 6.25 18.59
C ARG A 476 -141.58 6.57 17.62
N ALA A 477 -141.41 6.34 16.32
CA ALA A 477 -142.49 6.54 15.35
C ALA A 477 -143.71 5.64 15.62
N ALA A 478 -143.49 4.39 16.06
CA ALA A 478 -144.56 3.48 16.46
C ALA A 478 -145.28 3.90 17.76
N THR A 479 -144.58 4.55 18.69
CA THR A 479 -145.17 5.07 19.93
C THR A 479 -145.88 6.41 19.72
N GLU A 480 -145.34 7.31 18.90
CA GLU A 480 -146.01 8.55 18.48
C GLU A 480 -147.27 8.27 17.64
N GLY A 481 -147.29 7.17 16.87
CA GLY A 481 -148.51 6.66 16.23
C GLY A 481 -149.55 6.06 17.19
N ARG A 482 -149.18 5.78 18.45
CA ARG A 482 -150.06 5.19 19.48
C ARG A 482 -150.57 6.20 20.51
N THR A 483 -150.00 7.40 20.58
CA THR A 483 -150.39 8.47 21.52
C THR A 483 -151.32 9.53 20.89
N LEU A 484 -152.12 9.17 19.90
CA LEU A 484 -153.31 9.94 19.46
C LEU A 484 -154.61 9.41 20.11
N LEU A 485 -154.50 8.78 21.28
CA LEU A 485 -155.64 8.48 22.16
C LEU A 485 -155.25 8.82 23.61
N GLU A 486 -155.85 9.92 24.06
CA GLU A 486 -156.11 10.35 25.45
C GLU A 486 -154.96 10.68 26.40
N VAL A 487 -155.29 11.61 27.31
CA VAL A 487 -154.54 12.20 28.45
C VAL A 487 -154.09 13.62 28.11
N ASP A 488 -154.92 14.65 28.26
CA ASP A 488 -155.54 15.19 29.48
C ASP A 488 -154.55 15.73 30.53
N THR A 489 -154.95 16.90 31.00
CA THR A 489 -154.31 18.02 31.69
C THR A 489 -153.60 17.73 33.02
N ASN A 490 -152.35 18.21 33.18
CA ASN A 490 -151.92 19.25 34.14
C ASN A 490 -150.40 19.26 34.40
N PRO A 491 -149.80 20.43 34.70
CA PRO A 491 -148.37 20.59 34.98
C PRO A 491 -148.05 20.40 36.47
N PRO A 492 -146.79 20.12 36.80
CA PRO A 492 -146.20 20.83 37.93
C PRO A 492 -144.81 21.42 37.62
N GLU A 493 -144.62 22.61 38.17
CA GLU A 493 -143.33 23.19 38.54
C GLU A 493 -142.48 22.21 39.35
N VAL A 494 -141.14 22.34 39.28
CA VAL A 494 -140.22 22.52 40.42
C VAL A 494 -138.75 22.19 40.03
N ALA A 495 -137.86 23.14 40.38
CA ALA A 495 -136.43 23.04 40.74
C ALA A 495 -135.43 22.41 39.74
N SER A 496 -134.44 23.16 39.20
CA SER A 496 -133.22 23.73 39.83
C SER A 496 -132.13 22.70 40.18
N ASN A 497 -130.91 22.99 39.68
CA ASN A 497 -129.61 22.33 39.91
C ASN A 497 -129.45 20.99 39.14
N VAL A 498 -128.35 20.68 38.46
CA VAL A 498 -126.96 20.71 38.94
C VAL A 498 -125.99 20.82 37.75
N ASP A 499 -124.95 21.62 37.97
CA ASP A 499 -123.71 21.76 37.20
C ASP A 499 -122.99 20.43 36.90
N GLY A 500 -122.21 20.47 35.81
CA GLY A 500 -120.90 19.82 35.78
C GLY A 500 -120.86 18.43 35.17
N LEU A 501 -120.34 18.36 33.95
CA LEU A 501 -119.15 17.56 33.60
C LEU A 501 -118.90 17.71 32.09
N GLN A 502 -118.10 18.72 31.76
CA GLN A 502 -117.26 18.70 30.57
C GLN A 502 -116.00 17.93 30.94
N GLU A 503 -115.74 16.85 30.22
CA GLU A 503 -114.40 16.51 29.73
C GLU A 503 -114.52 15.87 28.35
#